data_AF-A0A069DNK2-F1
#
_entry.id   AF-A0A069DNK2-F1
#
_cell.length_a   1.000
_cell.length_b   1.000
_cell.length_c   1.000
_cell.angle_alpha   90.00
_cell.angle_beta   90.00
_cell.angle_gamma   90.00
#
_symmetry.space_group_name_H-M   'P 1'
#
loop_
_entity.id
_entity.type
_entity.pdbx_description
1 polymer ?
#
loop_
_entity_poly.entity_id
_entity_poly.type
_entity_poly.pdbx_seq_one_letter_code
_entity_poly.pdbx_strand_id
1 'polypeptide(L)' 'MAVTLAQLHVMKPGTVLQKGKRKRIYLGMEGIMVFYKRPSSKQLHGEHIGYFRKWLLNAEILPDQDMSKPDTKIPL' A
#
# COMPACT_ATOMS: atom_id res chain seq x y z
N MET A 1 -9.01 6.82 -9.42
CA MET A 1 -8.56 8.16 -8.95
C MET A 1 -7.08 8.08 -8.65
N ALA A 2 -6.28 9.03 -9.15
CA ALA A 2 -4.84 9.04 -8.90
C ALA A 2 -4.51 9.42 -7.45
N VAL A 3 -3.56 8.71 -6.83
CA VAL A 3 -3.17 8.95 -5.44
C VAL A 3 -2.36 10.23 -5.31
N THR A 4 -2.77 11.11 -4.41
CA THR A 4 -2.06 12.36 -4.10
C THR A 4 -1.10 12.22 -2.91
N LEU A 5 -0.17 13.16 -2.77
CA LEU A 5 0.76 13.18 -1.63
C LEU A 5 0.05 13.40 -0.28
N ALA A 6 -1.03 14.19 -0.29
CA ALA A 6 -1.86 14.41 0.89
C ALA A 6 -2.57 13.11 1.32
N GLN A 7 -3.07 12.34 0.35
CA GLN A 7 -3.66 11.03 0.61
C GLN A 7 -2.66 10.04 1.21
N LEU A 8 -1.37 10.14 0.89
CA LEU A 8 -0.34 9.27 1.46
C LEU A 8 -0.18 9.46 2.98
N HIS A 9 -0.33 10.70 3.49
CA HIS A 9 -0.19 10.99 4.92
C HIS A 9 -1.38 10.51 5.76
N VAL A 10 -2.56 10.44 5.15
CA VAL A 10 -3.78 9.94 5.81
C VAL A 10 -4.06 8.47 5.45
N MET A 11 -3.18 7.84 4.68
CA MET A 11 -3.33 6.45 4.23
C MET A 11 -3.11 5.52 5.40
N LYS A 12 -4.00 4.55 5.57
CA LYS A 12 -3.82 3.51 6.59
C LYS A 12 -2.72 2.54 6.17
N PRO A 13 -1.81 2.13 7.08
CA PRO A 13 -0.96 0.97 6.85
C PRO A 13 -1.81 -0.26 6.46
N GLY A 14 -1.33 -1.05 5.52
CA GLY A 14 -2.06 -2.17 4.91
C GLY A 14 -2.72 -1.81 3.57
N THR A 15 -2.87 -0.53 3.24
CA THR A 15 -3.49 -0.10 1.97
C THR A 15 -2.74 -0.68 0.76
N VAL A 16 -3.47 -1.30 -0.17
CA VAL A 16 -2.89 -1.85 -1.39
C VAL A 16 -2.96 -0.83 -2.52
N LEU A 17 -1.78 -0.46 -3.01
CA LEU A 17 -1.58 0.44 -4.14
C LEU A 17 -1.25 -0.38 -5.38
N GLN A 18 -1.93 -0.09 -6.50
CA GLN A 18 -1.72 -0.78 -7.77
C GLN A 18 -1.35 0.21 -8.87
N LYS A 19 -0.28 -0.09 -9.62
CA LYS A 19 0.14 0.62 -10.84
C LYS A 19 0.35 -0.39 -11.96
N GLY A 20 -0.62 -0.46 -12.88
CA GLY A 20 -0.69 -1.55 -13.86
C GLY A 20 -0.70 -2.91 -13.15
N LYS A 21 0.27 -3.78 -13.46
CA LYS A 21 0.43 -5.10 -12.81
C LYS A 21 1.22 -5.07 -11.49
N ARG A 22 1.80 -3.93 -11.12
CA ARG A 22 2.65 -3.80 -9.92
C ARG A 22 1.81 -3.41 -8.71
N LYS A 23 1.95 -4.16 -7.62
CA LYS A 23 1.28 -3.88 -6.35
C LYS A 23 2.30 -3.54 -5.26
N ARG A 24 1.95 -2.61 -4.39
CA ARG A 24 2.69 -2.24 -3.17
C ARG A 24 1.70 -2.13 -2.03
N ILE A 25 2.02 -2.74 -0.90
CA ILE A 25 1.23 -2.65 0.33
C ILE A 25 1.92 -1.59 1.17
N TYR A 26 1.25 -0.46 1.37
CA TYR A 26 1.76 0.66 2.16
C TYR A 26 1.87 0.26 3.63
N LEU A 27 2.98 0.57 4.28
CA LEU A 27 3.22 0.22 5.69
C LEU A 27 3.35 1.45 6.60
N GLY A 28 3.57 2.63 6.03
CA GLY A 28 3.69 3.87 6.79
C GLY A 28 4.74 4.80 6.21
N MET A 29 4.93 5.91 6.91
CA MET A 29 5.97 6.90 6.64
C MET A 29 6.70 7.28 7.92
N GLU A 30 8.00 7.50 7.82
CA GLU A 30 8.82 8.07 8.88
C GLU A 30 9.66 9.20 8.29
N GLY A 31 9.41 10.43 8.72
CA GLY A 31 9.99 11.62 8.09
C GLY A 31 9.73 11.66 6.58
N ILE A 32 10.81 11.61 5.79
CA ILE A 32 10.78 11.64 4.32
C ILE A 32 10.81 10.26 3.67
N MET A 33 10.79 9.19 4.46
CA MET A 33 10.86 7.81 3.97
C MET A 33 9.48 7.15 3.98
N VAL A 34 9.15 6.47 2.89
CA VAL A 34 7.94 5.67 2.74
C VAL A 34 8.29 4.20 2.80
N PHE A 35 7.59 3.45 3.64
CA PHE A 35 7.78 2.01 3.78
C PHE A 35 6.64 1.25 3.12
N TYR A 36 6.99 0.20 2.39
CA TYR A 36 6.04 -0.67 1.72
C TYR A 36 6.60 -2.09 1.54
N LYS A 37 5.70 -3.05 1.31
CA LYS A 37 6.07 -4.40 0.84
C LYS A 37 5.47 -4.69 -0.53
N ARG A 38 6.11 -5.56 -1.30
CA ARG A 38 5.53 -6.10 -2.53
C ARG A 38 4.80 -7.39 -2.17
N PRO A 39 3.59 -7.70 -2.69
CA PRO A 39 2.88 -8.92 -2.31
C PRO A 39 3.66 -10.21 -2.56
N SER A 40 4.52 -10.21 -3.59
CA SER A 40 5.35 -11.36 -3.96
C SER A 40 6.69 -11.42 -3.22
N SER A 41 6.99 -10.46 -2.34
CA SER A 41 8.27 -10.36 -1.62
C SER A 41 8.04 -10.37 -0.12
N LYS A 42 8.91 -11.09 0.62
CA LYS A 42 8.96 -11.03 2.08
C LYS A 42 9.78 -9.83 2.59
N GLN A 43 10.47 -9.11 1.70
CA GLN A 43 11.31 -7.98 2.07
C GLN A 43 10.50 -6.69 2.23
N LEU A 44 10.88 -5.93 3.26
CA LEU A 44 10.42 -4.57 3.48
C LEU A 44 11.27 -3.61 2.65
N HIS A 45 10.63 -2.64 2.02
CA HIS A 45 11.30 -1.63 1.21
C HIS A 45 11.04 -0.24 1.79
N GLY A 46 12.10 0.56 1.90
CA GLY A 46 12.04 1.98 2.19
C GLY A 46 12.46 2.79 0.97
N GLU A 47 11.66 3.78 0.58
CA GLU A 47 11.98 4.71 -0.51
C GLU A 47 11.76 6.15 -0.08
N HIS A 48 12.61 7.06 -0.54
CA HIS A 48 12.40 8.50 -0.34
C HIS A 48 11.07 8.94 -0.98
N ILE A 49 10.32 9.79 -0.27
CA ILE A 49 8.95 10.20 -0.64
C ILE A 49 8.86 10.80 -2.04
N GLY A 50 9.89 11.50 -2.50
CA GLY A 50 9.95 12.04 -3.86
C GLY A 50 9.92 10.96 -4.95
N TYR A 51 10.63 9.84 -4.75
CA TYR A 51 10.60 8.69 -5.68
C TYR A 51 9.28 7.94 -5.57
N PHE A 52 8.79 7.74 -4.34
CA PHE A 52 7.52 7.08 -4.12
C PHE A 52 6.36 7.87 -4.75
N ARG A 53 6.38 9.21 -4.67
CA ARG A 53 5.41 10.10 -5.32
C ARG A 53 5.42 9.92 -6.84
N LYS A 54 6.59 9.88 -7.49
CA LYS A 54 6.68 9.60 -8.93
C LYS A 54 6.10 8.23 -9.27
N TRP A 55 6.27 7.26 -8.38
CA TRP A 55 5.65 5.95 -8.54
C TRP A 55 4.12 6.00 -8.39
N LEU A 56 3.60 6.75 -7.40
CA LEU A 56 2.16 6.94 -7.16
C LEU A 56 1.43 7.63 -8.31
N LEU A 57 2.11 8.44 -9.12
CA LEU A 57 1.53 8.94 -10.36
C LEU A 57 1.08 7.75 -11.22
N ASN A 58 -0.22 7.68 -11.52
CA ASN A 58 -0.88 6.55 -12.21
C ASN A 58 -1.01 5.26 -11.38
N ALA A 59 -0.81 5.34 -10.07
CA ALA A 59 -1.24 4.29 -9.15
C ALA A 59 -2.66 4.60 -8.65
N GLU A 60 -3.39 3.54 -8.37
CA GLU A 60 -4.72 3.57 -7.79
C GLU A 60 -4.70 2.85 -6.44
N ILE A 61 -5.51 3.34 -5.50
CA ILE A 61 -5.81 2.59 -4.28
C ILE A 61 -6.81 1.53 -4.69
N LEU A 62 -6.48 0.26 -4.43
CA LEU A 62 -7.48 -0.78 -4.51
C LEU A 62 -8.44 -0.58 -3.32
N PRO A 63 -9.76 -0.46 -3.54
CA PRO A 63 -10.71 -0.46 -2.44
C PRO A 63 -10.42 -1.71 -1.60
N ASP A 64 -10.34 -1.53 -0.28
CA ASP A 64 -10.03 -2.61 0.65
C ASP A 64 -10.73 -3.88 0.19
N GLN A 65 -9.96 -4.89 -0.18
CA GLN A 65 -10.49 -6.23 0.00
C GLN A 65 -10.66 -6.33 1.50
N ASP A 66 -11.89 -6.15 1.96
CA ASP A 66 -12.34 -6.45 3.30
C ASP A 66 -11.44 -7.52 3.91
N MET A 67 -10.55 -7.13 4.82
CA MET A 67 -10.04 -8.05 5.84
C MET A 67 -11.11 -8.30 6.92
N SER A 68 -12.38 -8.13 6.54
CA SER A 68 -13.59 -8.39 7.32
C SER A 68 -14.34 -9.63 6.83
N LYS A 69 -13.71 -10.51 6.04
CA LYS A 69 -14.14 -11.91 6.03
C LYS A 69 -13.41 -12.64 7.17
N PRO A 70 -14.07 -12.93 8.32
CA PRO A 70 -13.59 -14.01 9.15
C PRO A 70 -13.62 -15.27 8.27
N ASP A 71 -12.46 -15.90 8.07
CA ASP A 71 -12.41 -17.19 7.43
C ASP A 71 -13.24 -18.18 8.25
N THR A 72 -14.43 -18.41 7.73
CA THR A 72 -15.28 -19.60 7.83
C THR A 72 -14.64 -20.79 8.56
N LYS A 73 -15.28 -21.16 9.67
CA LYS A 73 -15.37 -22.51 10.29
C LYS A 73 -14.10 -23.11 10.90
N ILE A 74 -13.99 -22.95 12.21
CA ILE A 74 -13.37 -23.94 13.09
C ILE A 74 -14.31 -25.18 13.10
N PRO A 75 -13.86 -26.37 12.68
CA PRO A 75 -14.62 -27.59 12.96
C PRO A 75 -14.52 -27.92 14.46
N LEU A 76 -15.69 -28.15 15.06
CA LEU A 76 -15.88 -28.70 16.41
C LEU A 76 -15.18 -30.06 16.57
#